data_AF-A0A286XAI1-F1
#
_entry.id   AF-A0A286XAI1-F1
#
_cell.length_a   1.000
_cell.length_b   1.000
_cell.length_c   1.000
_cell.angle_alpha   90.00
_cell.angle_beta   90.00
_cell.angle_gamma   90.00
#
_symmetry.space_group_name_H-M   'P 1'
#
loop_
_entity.id
_entity.type
_entity.pdbx_description
1 polymer ?
#
loop_
_entity_poly.entity_id
_entity_poly.type
_entity_poly.pdbx_seq_one_letter_code
_entity_poly.pdbx_strand_id
1 'polypeptide(L)' 'MLRIPLRRALAGLSKSSRAEHVRTTATAASNLIEVFVDGQSVMVEPGTTVLQACEKVGMQIPRFCYHERLSVAGNCRMCL' A
#
# COMPACT_ATOMS: atom_id res chain seq x y z
N MET A 1 -36.45 10.20 49.08
CA MET A 1 -35.72 9.13 49.80
C MET A 1 -35.19 8.16 48.76
N LEU A 2 -34.05 8.49 48.16
CA LEU A 2 -32.75 7.86 48.42
C LEU A 2 -32.76 6.33 48.25
N ARG A 3 -32.03 5.92 47.19
CA ARG A 3 -31.24 4.69 47.07
C ARG A 3 -32.04 3.43 46.72
N ILE A 4 -31.85 2.94 45.50
CA ILE A 4 -31.11 1.68 45.27
C ILE A 4 -30.29 1.80 43.98
N PRO A 5 -28.99 1.46 44.02
CA PRO A 5 -28.06 1.55 42.90
C PRO A 5 -27.85 0.21 42.17
N LEU A 6 -27.07 0.29 41.09
CA LEU A 6 -26.17 -0.74 40.57
C LEU A 6 -26.77 -1.95 39.85
N ARG A 7 -26.68 -1.89 38.51
CA ARG A 7 -26.03 -2.86 37.60
C ARG A 7 -26.91 -3.15 36.38
N ARG A 8 -26.48 -2.66 35.20
CA ARG A 8 -26.15 -3.50 34.04
C ARG A 8 -25.82 -2.65 32.80
N ALA A 9 -24.62 -2.91 32.29
CA ALA A 9 -24.12 -2.69 30.93
C ALA A 9 -24.09 -1.23 30.44
N LEU A 10 -22.96 -0.53 30.23
CA LEU A 10 -21.65 -0.91 29.70
C LEU A 10 -21.73 -1.99 28.61
N ALA A 11 -21.88 -1.56 27.36
CA ALA A 11 -21.03 -1.94 26.22
C ALA A 11 -21.79 -1.69 24.90
N GLY A 12 -21.44 -0.60 24.20
CA GLY A 12 -22.05 -0.29 22.91
C GLY A 12 -21.38 0.86 22.16
N LEU A 13 -20.10 1.13 22.40
CA LEU A 13 -19.28 1.99 21.55
C LEU A 13 -18.29 1.09 20.79
N SER A 14 -18.67 0.68 19.58
CA SER A 14 -17.73 0.18 18.59
C SER A 14 -17.81 1.09 17.36
N LYS A 15 -17.24 2.29 17.49
CA LYS A 15 -16.71 3.02 16.34
C LYS A 15 -15.25 2.61 16.23
N SER A 16 -14.99 1.47 15.62
CA SER A 16 -13.63 1.13 15.19
C SER A 16 -13.47 1.64 13.76
N SER A 17 -13.09 2.91 13.67
CA SER A 17 -12.41 3.44 12.48
C SER A 17 -11.07 2.71 12.35
N ARG A 18 -11.06 1.56 11.68
CA ARG A 18 -9.81 0.97 11.17
C ARG A 18 -9.61 1.42 9.74
N ALA A 19 -9.28 2.68 9.60
CA ALA A 19 -8.59 3.21 8.44
C ALA A 19 -7.10 3.29 8.80
N GLU A 20 -6.39 2.15 8.88
CA GLU A 20 -4.93 2.19 9.08
C GLU A 20 -4.22 0.88 8.72
N HIS A 21 -3.91 0.71 7.44
CA HIS A 21 -2.65 0.06 7.04
C HIS A 21 -2.24 0.45 5.61
N VAL A 22 -2.18 1.76 5.34
CA VAL A 22 -1.30 2.23 4.25
C VAL A 22 0.11 2.20 4.82
N ARG A 23 0.86 1.14 4.52
CA ARG A 23 2.31 1.13 4.72
C ARG A 23 2.93 2.05 3.68
N THR A 24 2.93 3.35 3.96
CA THR A 24 3.81 4.28 3.28
C THR A 24 5.20 4.11 3.87
N THR A 25 6.03 3.26 3.26
CA THR A 25 7.48 3.31 3.53
C THR A 25 8.07 4.47 2.75
N ALA A 26 7.81 5.69 3.22
CA ALA A 26 8.54 6.88 2.80
C ALA A 26 9.76 7.04 3.71
N THR A 27 10.91 6.52 3.29
CA THR A 27 12.20 6.76 3.94
C THR A 27 13.25 7.18 2.90
N ALA A 28 13.59 8.47 2.94
CA ALA A 28 14.90 9.10 2.68
C ALA A 28 15.57 8.99 1.29
N ALA A 29 15.14 9.84 0.36
CA ALA A 29 15.86 10.98 -0.27
C ALA A 29 17.36 10.93 -0.67
N SER A 30 18.11 9.82 -0.64
CA SER A 30 19.52 9.89 -1.10
C SER A 30 20.08 8.68 -1.84
N ASN A 31 19.31 7.61 -2.03
CA ASN A 31 19.80 6.41 -2.73
C ASN A 31 18.93 6.08 -3.94
N LEU A 32 18.83 6.99 -4.91
CA LEU A 32 18.17 6.66 -6.17
C LEU A 32 18.99 5.58 -6.89
N ILE A 33 18.32 4.52 -7.31
CA ILE A 33 18.91 3.42 -8.06
C ILE A 33 18.61 3.60 -9.55
N GLU A 34 19.60 3.36 -10.39
CA GLU A 34 19.45 3.37 -11.83
C GLU A 34 18.96 1.99 -12.32
N VAL A 35 17.90 1.99 -13.12
CA VAL A 35 17.37 0.81 -13.81
C VAL A 35 17.16 1.12 -15.28
N PHE A 36 17.18 0.08 -16.12
CA PHE A 36 16.94 0.21 -17.56
C PHE A 36 15.61 -0.44 -17.94
N VAL A 37 14.73 0.32 -18.57
CA VAL A 37 13.44 -0.16 -19.13
C VAL A 37 13.51 0.03 -20.64
N ASP A 38 13.50 -1.06 -21.40
CA ASP A 38 13.63 -1.03 -22.87
C ASP A 38 14.83 -0.19 -23.38
N GLY A 39 15.93 -0.20 -22.63
CA GLY A 39 17.14 0.57 -22.93
C GLY A 39 17.11 2.04 -22.46
N GLN A 40 16.02 2.51 -21.86
CA GLN A 40 15.93 3.84 -21.26
C GLN A 40 16.35 3.80 -19.78
N SER A 41 17.28 4.66 -19.37
CA SER A 41 17.70 4.76 -17.97
C SER A 41 16.68 5.54 -17.14
N VAL A 42 16.33 5.00 -15.98
CA VAL A 42 15.35 5.56 -15.05
C VAL A 42 15.90 5.52 -13.64
N MET A 43 15.81 6.66 -12.95
CA MET A 43 16.14 6.75 -11.53
C MET A 43 14.90 6.45 -10.68
N VAL A 44 14.96 5.40 -9.87
CA VAL A 44 13.86 5.00 -8.99
C VAL A 44 14.28 4.95 -7.52
N GLU A 45 13.32 5.08 -6.62
CA GLU A 45 13.58 4.97 -5.19
C GLU A 45 13.78 3.51 -4.79
N PRO A 46 14.61 3.22 -3.78
CA PRO A 46 14.72 1.88 -3.24
C PRO A 46 13.35 1.35 -2.78
N GLY A 47 13.02 0.13 -3.17
CA GLY A 47 11.70 -0.46 -2.89
C GLY A 47 10.64 -0.19 -3.94
N THR A 48 10.93 0.62 -4.97
CA THR A 48 10.08 0.71 -6.16
C THR A 48 10.02 -0.65 -6.87
N THR A 49 8.82 -1.09 -7.24
CA THR A 49 8.66 -2.34 -8.01
C THR A 49 9.00 -2.14 -9.49
N VAL A 50 9.32 -3.23 -10.21
CA VAL A 50 9.55 -3.18 -11.67
C VAL A 50 8.35 -2.57 -12.40
N LEU A 51 7.13 -2.92 -11.98
CA LEU A 51 5.90 -2.40 -12.58
C LEU A 51 5.82 -0.87 -12.46
N GLN A 52 6.11 -0.33 -11.29
CA GLN A 52 6.13 1.12 -11.06
C GLN A 52 7.28 1.83 -11.77
N ALA A 53 8.43 1.15 -11.95
CA ALA A 53 9.55 1.68 -12.72
C ALA A 53 9.17 1.83 -14.21
N CYS A 54 8.47 0.84 -14.78
CA CYS A 54 7.98 0.91 -16.16
C CYS A 54 6.88 1.97 -16.33
N GLU A 55 5.99 2.13 -15.35
CA GLU A 55 4.96 3.19 -15.37
C GLU A 55 5.57 4.59 -15.42
N LYS A 56 6.74 4.83 -14.81
CA LYS A 56 7.46 6.11 -14.89
C LYS A 56 7.95 6.45 -16.31
N VAL A 57 8.15 5.44 -17.16
CA VAL A 57 8.52 5.60 -18.58
C VAL A 57 7.27 5.71 -19.47
N GLY A 58 6.08 5.61 -18.89
CA GLY A 58 4.81 5.59 -19.63
C GLY A 58 4.44 4.22 -20.20
N MET A 59 5.18 3.16 -19.84
CA MET A 59 4.85 1.78 -20.22
C MET A 59 3.94 1.13 -19.18
N GLN A 60 2.72 0.80 -19.60
CA GLN A 60 1.74 0.10 -18.76
C GLN A 60 1.82 -1.42 -18.99
N ILE A 61 2.43 -2.14 -18.05
CA ILE A 61 2.52 -3.60 -18.10
C ILE A 61 1.14 -4.21 -17.78
N PRO A 62 0.66 -5.18 -18.58
CA PRO A 62 -0.62 -5.83 -18.34
C PRO A 62 -0.66 -6.53 -16.98
N ARG A 63 -1.67 -6.20 -16.17
CA ARG A 63 -1.80 -6.65 -14.79
C ARG A 63 -3.25 -6.94 -14.43
N PHE A 64 -3.48 -8.08 -13.76
CA PHE A 64 -4.80 -8.42 -13.19
C PHE A 64 -4.81 -8.37 -11.68
N CYS A 65 -3.78 -8.92 -11.01
CA CYS A 65 -3.77 -9.07 -9.55
C CYS A 65 -3.01 -7.96 -8.81
N TYR A 66 -2.67 -6.85 -9.47
CA TYR A 66 -1.99 -5.70 -8.86
C TYR A 66 -2.88 -4.47 -8.89
N HIS A 67 -2.93 -3.76 -7.76
CA HIS A 67 -3.59 -2.48 -7.60
C HIS A 67 -2.77 -1.62 -6.63
N GLU A 68 -2.59 -0.33 -6.94
CA GLU A 68 -1.74 0.62 -6.18
C GLU A 68 -2.08 0.72 -4.68
N ARG A 69 -3.36 0.57 -4.33
CA ARG A 69 -3.86 0.70 -2.94
C ARG A 69 -4.03 -0.63 -2.20
N LEU A 70 -3.75 -1.76 -2.86
CA LEU A 70 -3.90 -3.09 -2.27
C LEU A 70 -2.52 -3.75 -2.11
N SER A 71 -2.45 -4.76 -1.26
CA SER A 71 -1.24 -5.57 -1.12
C SER A 71 -0.92 -6.32 -2.42
N VAL A 72 0.38 -6.52 -2.68
CA VAL A 72 0.86 -7.30 -3.82
C VAL A 72 0.48 -8.77 -3.65
N ALA A 73 -0.33 -9.31 -4.58
CA ALA A 73 -0.82 -10.70 -4.52
C ALA A 73 0.07 -11.71 -5.26
N GLY A 74 0.42 -11.44 -6.52
CA GLY A 74 1.28 -12.32 -7.33
C GLY A 74 0.59 -13.52 -8.03
N ASN A 75 -0.74 -13.60 -8.01
CA ASN A 75 -1.48 -14.79 -8.47
C ASN A 75 -1.64 -14.93 -10.00
N CYS A 76 -1.60 -13.84 -10.78
CA CYS A 76 -1.98 -13.89 -12.21
C CYS A 76 -0.83 -14.08 -13.20
N ARG A 77 0.42 -13.79 -12.80
CA ARG A 77 1.64 -13.89 -13.65
C ARG A 77 1.61 -13.18 -15.02
N MET A 78 0.63 -12.30 -15.26
CA MET A 78 0.47 -11.57 -16.53
C MET A 78 1.56 -10.52 -16.78
N CYS A 79 2.22 -10.06 -15.72
CA CYS A 79 3.28 -9.06 -15.77
C CYS A 79 4.69 -9.68 -15.92
N LEU A 80 4.77 -10.90 -16.49
CA LEU A 80 6.02 -11.55 -16.85
C LEU A 80 6.41 -11.22 -18.29
#